data_AF-A0A9P4QVT4-F1
#
_entry.id   AF-A0A9P4QVT4-F1
#
_cell.length_a   1.000
_cell.length_b   1.000
_cell.length_c   1.000
_cell.angle_alpha   90.00
_cell.angle_beta   90.00
_cell.angle_gamma   90.00
#
_symmetry.space_group_name_H-M   'P 1'
#
loop_
_entity.id
_entity.type
_entity.pdbx_description
1 polymer ?
#
loop_
_entity_poly.entity_id
_entity_poly.type
_entity_poly.pdbx_seq_one_letter_code
_entity_poly.pdbx_strand_id
1 'polypeptide(L)'
;MAPPRKALIAITSAHAPLYPEGKETGLFITEALHPFNVFKDAGFEVDLVSETGTYQADWLSETKDWLPEEDKKVWEDHSSEFRTVFAVDGLSVQRIPARIARAARIPAKIM
;
A
#
# COMPACT_ATOMS: atom_id res chain seq x y z
N MET A 1 -21.76 -3.26 -24.40
CA MET A 1 -21.42 -3.62 -23.00
C MET A 1 -20.92 -2.38 -22.30
N ALA A 2 -21.22 -2.21 -21.02
CA ALA A 2 -20.60 -1.15 -20.22
C ALA A 2 -19.14 -1.53 -19.90
N PRO A 3 -18.22 -0.55 -19.74
CA PRO A 3 -16.86 -0.82 -19.27
C PRO A 3 -16.85 -1.48 -17.88
N PRO A 4 -15.80 -2.25 -17.54
CA PRO A 4 -15.61 -2.76 -16.18
C PRO A 4 -15.65 -1.64 -15.14
N ARG A 5 -16.33 -1.87 -14.02
CA ARG A 5 -16.40 -0.93 -12.90
C ARG A 5 -15.20 -1.15 -11.99
N LYS A 6 -14.04 -0.65 -12.42
CA LYS A 6 -12.79 -0.70 -11.66
C LYS A 6 -12.28 0.72 -11.35
N ALA A 7 -11.79 0.93 -10.14
CA ALA A 7 -11.16 2.16 -9.71
C ALA A 7 -9.76 1.86 -9.17
N LEU A 8 -8.78 2.67 -9.57
CA LEU A 8 -7.41 2.57 -9.08
C LEU A 8 -7.12 3.84 -8.28
N ILE A 9 -6.94 3.70 -6.97
CA ILE A 9 -6.58 4.81 -6.08
C ILE A 9 -5.06 4.83 -5.95
N ALA A 10 -4.43 5.83 -6.56
CA ALA A 10 -3.01 6.08 -6.37
C ALA A 10 -2.77 6.80 -5.05
N ILE A 11 -1.85 6.26 -4.25
CA ILE A 11 -1.40 6.85 -3.00
C ILE A 11 0.11 7.11 -3.07
N THR A 12 0.59 8.00 -2.20
CA THR A 12 2.02 8.27 -2.13
C THR A 12 2.79 7.08 -1.57
N SER A 13 3.98 6.83 -2.12
CA SER A 13 5.01 5.98 -1.52
C SER A 13 5.99 6.78 -0.65
N ALA A 14 5.83 8.10 -0.58
CA ALA A 14 6.72 8.97 0.17
C ALA A 14 6.70 8.64 1.65
N HIS A 15 7.88 8.73 2.25
CA HIS A 15 8.12 8.54 3.67
C HIS A 15 9.25 9.49 4.04
N ALA A 16 8.88 10.64 4.62
CA ALA A 16 9.83 11.71 4.90
C ALA A 16 9.37 12.58 6.07
N PRO A 17 10.28 13.17 6.85
CA PRO A 17 9.93 14.16 7.87
C PRO A 17 9.36 15.41 7.20
N LEU A 18 8.19 15.86 7.65
CA LEU A 18 7.54 17.08 7.18
C LEU A 18 7.15 18.02 8.34
N TYR A 19 6.81 17.43 9.48
CA TYR A 19 6.26 18.13 10.64
C TYR A 19 7.32 18.30 11.74
N PRO A 20 7.05 19.13 12.77
CA PRO A 20 7.95 19.29 13.92
C PRO A 20 8.34 17.96 14.58
N GLU A 21 9.50 17.94 15.23
CA GLU A 21 10.01 16.75 15.93
C GLU A 21 10.27 15.53 15.01
N GLY A 22 10.42 15.78 13.71
CA GLY A 22 10.68 14.73 12.72
C GLY A 22 9.48 13.86 12.42
N LYS A 23 8.26 14.32 12.75
CA LYS A 23 7.03 13.62 12.39
C LYS A 23 6.88 13.57 10.87
N GLU A 24 6.47 12.41 10.39
CA GLU A 24 6.57 12.04 8.99
C GLU A 24 5.26 12.28 8.23
N THR A 25 5.40 12.61 6.96
CA THR A 25 4.31 12.62 5.99
C THR A 25 4.28 11.33 5.18
N GLY A 26 3.11 11.05 4.62
CA GLY A 26 2.82 9.85 3.85
C GLY A 26 1.39 9.87 3.33
N LEU A 27 0.75 8.71 3.32
CA LEU A 27 -0.67 8.56 3.00
C LEU A 27 -1.53 9.30 4.03
N PHE A 28 -2.26 10.33 3.60
CA PHE A 28 -3.33 10.90 4.42
C PHE A 28 -4.53 9.93 4.44
N ILE A 29 -4.80 9.28 5.58
CA ILE A 29 -5.68 8.09 5.66
C ILE A 29 -7.06 8.34 5.05
N THR A 30 -7.72 9.44 5.43
CA THR A 30 -9.08 9.75 4.97
C THR A 30 -9.15 10.12 3.48
N GLU A 31 -8.06 10.61 2.89
CA GLU A 31 -7.98 10.87 1.45
C GLU A 31 -7.98 9.59 0.61
N ALA A 32 -7.62 8.44 1.18
CA ALA A 32 -7.78 7.14 0.52
C ALA A 32 -9.04 6.40 0.99
N LEU A 33 -9.33 6.41 2.30
CA LEU A 33 -10.44 5.67 2.89
C LEU A 33 -11.79 6.18 2.37
N HIS A 34 -12.00 7.49 2.31
CA HIS A 34 -13.30 8.03 1.89
C HIS A 34 -13.59 7.77 0.41
N PRO A 35 -12.66 7.99 -0.54
CA PRO A 35 -12.88 7.59 -1.93
C PRO A 35 -13.05 6.09 -2.10
N PHE A 36 -12.30 5.26 -1.36
CA PHE A 36 -12.46 3.81 -1.37
C PHE A 36 -13.91 3.43 -1.03
N ASN A 37 -14.46 3.94 0.08
CA ASN A 37 -15.84 3.68 0.48
C ASN A 37 -16.84 4.13 -0.59
N VAL A 38 -16.68 5.33 -1.15
CA VAL A 38 -17.56 5.85 -2.22
C VAL A 38 -17.54 4.94 -3.45
N PHE A 39 -16.38 4.46 -3.88
CA PHE A 39 -16.30 3.56 -5.04
C PHE A 39 -16.87 2.18 -4.73
N LYS A 40 -16.60 1.63 -3.54
CA LYS A 40 -17.16 0.36 -3.09
C LYS A 40 -18.69 0.40 -3.02
N ASP A 41 -19.26 1.45 -2.42
CA ASP A 41 -20.70 1.67 -2.33
C ASP A 41 -21.35 1.82 -3.71
N ALA A 42 -20.63 2.42 -4.65
CA ALA A 42 -21.07 2.50 -6.03
C ALA A 42 -20.97 1.15 -6.78
N GLY A 43 -20.34 0.12 -6.21
CA GLY A 43 -20.17 -1.20 -6.82
C GLY A 43 -18.96 -1.31 -7.75
N PHE A 44 -17.90 -0.54 -7.49
CA PHE A 44 -16.60 -0.72 -8.14
C PHE A 44 -15.75 -1.76 -7.41
N GLU A 45 -14.95 -2.50 -8.17
CA GLU A 45 -13.73 -3.11 -7.65
C GLU A 45 -12.69 -2.00 -7.50
N VAL A 46 -12.02 -1.94 -6.35
CA VAL A 46 -11.08 -0.87 -6.04
C VAL A 46 -9.73 -1.48 -5.72
N ASP A 47 -8.68 -0.99 -6.37
CA ASP A 47 -7.28 -1.32 -6.09
C ASP A 47 -6.58 -0.08 -5.53
N LEU A 48 -5.68 -0.26 -4.56
CA LEU A 48 -4.80 0.81 -4.07
C LEU A 48 -3.37 0.52 -4.52
N VAL A 49 -2.69 1.53 -5.05
CA VAL A 49 -1.31 1.40 -5.54
C VAL A 49 -0.47 2.58 -5.11
N SER A 50 0.82 2.34 -4.92
CA SER A 50 1.84 3.37 -4.79
C SER A 50 2.96 3.12 -5.80
N GLU A 51 3.80 4.12 -6.05
CA GLU A 51 4.89 4.02 -7.02
C GLU A 51 5.88 2.88 -6.70
N THR A 52 6.03 2.52 -5.42
CA THR A 52 6.98 1.48 -4.95
C THR A 52 6.32 0.24 -4.38
N GLY A 53 4.97 0.17 -4.39
CA GLY A 53 4.22 -0.89 -3.71
C GLY A 53 4.26 -0.82 -2.18
N THR A 54 4.80 0.26 -1.60
CA THR A 54 4.86 0.52 -0.15
C THR A 54 4.24 1.87 0.17
N TYR A 55 3.79 2.04 1.40
CA TYR A 55 3.34 3.34 1.92
C TYR A 55 3.63 3.43 3.42
N GLN A 56 3.54 4.64 3.94
CA GLN A 56 3.52 4.95 5.37
C GLN A 56 2.37 5.93 5.60
N ALA A 57 1.73 5.90 6.77
CA ALA A 57 0.63 6.80 7.08
C ALA A 57 1.17 8.17 7.48
N ASP A 58 0.56 9.24 6.96
CA ASP A 58 0.88 10.59 7.40
C ASP A 58 0.53 10.72 8.88
N TRP A 59 1.49 11.16 9.70
CA TRP A 59 1.32 11.25 11.15
C TRP A 59 0.16 12.16 11.56
N LEU A 60 -0.05 13.28 10.85
CA LEU A 60 -1.13 14.22 11.15
C LEU A 60 -2.49 13.55 10.90
N SER A 61 -2.56 12.75 9.84
CA SER A 61 -3.79 12.03 9.47
C SER A 61 -4.22 10.97 10.47
N GLU A 62 -3.36 10.55 11.41
CA GLU A 62 -3.69 9.61 12.49
C GLU A 62 -4.27 10.31 13.74
N THR A 63 -4.22 11.63 13.80
CA THR A 63 -4.69 12.39 14.96
C THR A 63 -6.22 12.50 14.98
N LYS A 64 -6.81 12.68 16.17
CA LYS A 64 -8.26 12.65 16.39
C LYS A 64 -9.05 13.67 15.55
N ASP A 65 -8.44 14.82 15.24
CA ASP A 65 -9.09 15.88 14.46
C ASP A 65 -9.22 15.50 12.98
N TRP A 66 -8.41 14.55 12.50
CA TRP A 66 -8.32 14.13 11.10
C TRP A 66 -8.75 12.68 10.86
N LEU A 67 -8.78 11.86 11.92
CA LEU A 67 -9.28 10.48 11.90
C LEU A 67 -10.38 10.28 12.96
N PRO A 68 -11.64 10.53 12.60
CA PRO A 68 -12.78 10.27 13.47
C PRO A 68 -12.85 8.80 13.91
N GLU A 69 -13.51 8.53 15.04
CA GLU A 69 -13.52 7.20 15.68
C GLU A 69 -13.99 6.07 14.75
N GLU A 70 -14.99 6.31 13.89
CA GLU A 70 -15.48 5.28 12.96
C GLU A 70 -14.46 4.95 11.87
N ASP A 71 -13.78 5.96 11.32
CA ASP A 71 -12.71 5.77 10.34
C ASP A 71 -11.49 5.10 10.98
N LYS A 72 -11.20 5.47 12.23
CA LYS A 72 -10.14 4.88 13.02
C LYS A 72 -10.34 3.38 13.23
N LYS A 73 -11.57 2.93 13.50
CA LYS A 73 -11.86 1.48 13.61
C LYS A 73 -11.52 0.73 12.33
N VAL A 74 -11.84 1.29 11.16
CA VAL A 74 -11.49 0.69 9.86
C VAL A 74 -9.98 0.69 9.65
N TRP A 75 -9.30 1.79 10.00
CA TRP A 75 -7.85 1.90 9.90
C TRP A 75 -7.09 0.89 10.78
N GLU A 76 -7.52 0.74 12.03
CA GLU A 76 -6.91 -0.17 12.99
C GLU A 76 -7.29 -1.65 12.74
N ASP A 77 -8.39 -1.92 12.04
CA ASP A 77 -8.73 -3.26 11.58
C ASP A 77 -7.92 -3.64 10.32
N HIS A 78 -6.78 -4.28 10.54
CA HIS A 78 -5.90 -4.77 9.47
C HIS A 78 -6.51 -5.90 8.63
N SER A 79 -7.65 -6.46 9.04
CA SER A 79 -8.41 -7.43 8.25
C SER A 79 -9.50 -6.79 7.38
N SER A 80 -9.74 -5.48 7.54
CA SER A 80 -10.69 -4.75 6.72
C SER A 80 -10.30 -4.78 5.25
N GLU A 81 -11.29 -4.65 4.37
CA GLU A 81 -11.05 -4.64 2.93
C GLU A 81 -10.10 -3.50 2.53
N PHE A 82 -10.26 -2.32 3.14
CA PHE A 82 -9.39 -1.16 2.92
C PHE A 82 -7.93 -1.42 3.34
N ARG A 83 -7.70 -2.21 4.39
CA ARG A 83 -6.33 -2.53 4.87
C ARG A 83 -5.71 -3.71 4.16
N THR A 84 -6.50 -4.54 3.48
CA THR A 84 -6.03 -5.76 2.78
C THR A 84 -5.86 -5.56 1.27
N VAL A 85 -6.49 -4.54 0.68
CA VAL A 85 -6.39 -4.20 -0.75
C VAL A 85 -4.98 -3.77 -1.20
N PHE A 86 -4.08 -3.44 -0.28
CA PHE A 86 -2.66 -3.15 -0.56
C PHE A 86 -1.84 -4.36 -1.02
N ALA A 87 -2.46 -5.52 -1.19
CA ALA A 87 -1.84 -6.69 -1.77
C ALA A 87 -1.59 -6.47 -3.26
N VAL A 88 -0.50 -5.76 -3.59
CA VAL A 88 0.17 -5.95 -4.86
C VAL A 88 0.59 -7.43 -4.90
N ASP A 89 -0.17 -8.20 -5.67
CA ASP A 89 0.03 -9.59 -6.05
C ASP A 89 0.23 -10.59 -4.91
N GLY A 90 -0.81 -11.33 -4.51
CA GLY A 90 -0.79 -12.80 -4.32
C GLY A 90 0.35 -13.46 -3.53
N LEU A 91 1.16 -12.70 -2.80
CA LEU A 91 2.33 -13.10 -2.05
C LEU A 91 2.04 -12.72 -0.62
N SER A 92 1.18 -13.55 -0.03
CA SER A 92 1.47 -14.06 1.30
C SER A 92 2.98 -14.25 1.42
N VAL A 93 3.55 -13.77 2.51
CA VAL A 93 4.91 -14.05 2.96
C VAL A 93 5.15 -15.57 2.96
N GLN A 94 5.52 -16.13 1.81
CA GLN A 94 5.99 -17.48 1.63
C GLN A 94 7.24 -17.41 0.75
N ARG A 95 8.37 -17.41 1.46
CA ARG A 95 9.70 -17.84 1.03
C ARG A 95 9.77 -18.34 -0.42
N ILE A 96 10.43 -17.58 -1.28
CA ILE A 96 11.08 -18.17 -2.45
C ILE A 96 12.34 -18.89 -1.93
N PRO A 97 12.47 -20.23 -2.04
CA PRO A 97 13.76 -20.85 -1.78
C PRO A 97 14.72 -20.39 -2.87
N ALA A 98 15.85 -19.83 -2.45
CA ALA A 98 16.96 -19.43 -3.31
C ALA A 98 17.42 -20.62 -4.19
N ARG A 99 16.86 -20.72 -5.38
CA ARG A 99 17.38 -21.52 -6.49
C ARG A 99 17.31 -20.65 -7.73
N ILE A 100 18.35 -19.85 -7.91
CA ILE A 100 19.04 -19.56 -9.18
C ILE A 100 20.22 -18.64 -8.79
N ALA A 101 21.32 -19.26 -8.40
CA ALA A 101 22.63 -18.62 -8.32
C ALA A 101 23.70 -19.71 -8.46
N ARG A 102 23.79 -20.30 -9.67
CA ARG A 102 25.01 -20.99 -10.14
C ARG A 102 24.89 -21.29 -11.63
N ALA A 103 25.29 -20.32 -12.45
CA ALA A 103 25.79 -20.56 -13.80
C ALA A 103 26.77 -19.45 -14.16
N ALA A 104 28.06 -19.73 -13.96
CA ALA A 104 29.21 -19.20 -14.71
C ALA A 104 30.49 -19.37 -13.87
N ARG A 105 31.04 -20.59 -13.84
CA ARG A 105 32.44 -20.80 -13.47
C ARG A 105 33.19 -21.01 -14.78
N ILE A 106 33.85 -19.97 -15.26
CA ILE A 106 34.78 -20.05 -16.40
C ILE A 106 36.05 -20.75 -15.88
N PRO A 107 36.49 -21.89 -16.45
CA PRO A 107 37.76 -22.47 -16.08
C PRO A 107 38.89 -21.69 -16.77
N ALA A 108 39.68 -20.96 -16.00
CA ALA A 108 40.98 -20.48 -16.44
C ALA A 108 41.91 -21.69 -16.60
N LYS A 109 42.47 -21.86 -17.80
CA LYS A 109 43.55 -22.79 -18.08
C LYS A 109 44.62 -22.06 -18.88
N ILE A 110 45.88 -22.31 -18.51
CA ILE A 110 47.14 -22.10 -19.24
C ILE A 110 47.83 -20.75 -19.00
N MET A 111 48.75 -20.71 -18.04
CA MET A 111 50.21 -20.57 -18.23
C MET A 111 50.96 -21.02 -16.97
#